data_AF-A0A1V4M290-F1
#
_entry.id   AF-A0A1V4M290-F1
#
_cell.length_a   1.000
_cell.length_b   1.000
_cell.length_c   1.000
_cell.angle_alpha   90.00
_cell.angle_beta   90.00
_cell.angle_gamma   90.00
#
_symmetry.space_group_name_H-M   'P 1'
#
loop_
_entity.id
_entity.type
_entity.pdbx_description
1 polymer ?
#
loop_
_entity_poly.entity_id
_entity_poly.type
_entity_poly.pdbx_seq_one_letter_code
_entity_poly.pdbx_strand_id
1 'polypeptide(L)'
;MNPGEPISGVVSPVDPMTVFINSYDGAVLKTTDGGQTWVDASRGYTGADMRDITISPDSPHIVYAVSKSGIARSYSGGEDWEEIAYPPIREPNWYAIAMNPLARDELLVAHDRRGSIHKSSDGGNSWNLVFEHPEVDDRFVREKAHGFKSIVYSSSETNIIYAGMARVYLLGTGEVRSEAKSFGIYKSTDGGDNWQEKNTGLEGTSKNIHCIAVHPTNPDIVYIGTAHDGAFKTNDGGETWTAINNGLVECPSYLQRVGAVNPGISLNIPKRTTGGNYYSLPWSNIESIVIDPSDSQTVYAADFYLGVYMSTDGGENWLPINDGLTTRAIYSMAISSDGRVLYAATSGEGVFRLLLW
;
A
#
# COMPACT_ATOMS: atom_id res chain seq x y z
N MET A 1 0.77 -11.21 -22.46
CA MET A 1 1.17 -12.27 -21.50
C MET A 1 0.23 -12.23 -20.29
N ASN A 2 0.10 -13.32 -19.52
CA ASN A 2 -0.55 -13.26 -18.21
C ASN A 2 0.41 -12.58 -17.23
N PRO A 3 -0.01 -11.54 -16.48
CA PRO A 3 0.88 -10.80 -15.58
C PRO A 3 1.40 -11.56 -14.34
N GLY A 4 1.13 -12.87 -14.22
CA GLY A 4 1.76 -13.73 -13.23
C GLY A 4 1.29 -13.43 -11.80
N GLU A 5 2.23 -13.14 -10.89
CA GLU A 5 1.97 -12.75 -9.51
C GLU A 5 2.25 -11.25 -9.30
N PRO A 6 1.32 -10.36 -9.68
CA PRO A 6 1.50 -8.94 -9.52
C PRO A 6 1.39 -8.52 -8.05
N ILE A 7 2.23 -7.56 -7.64
CA ILE A 7 2.35 -7.10 -6.25
C ILE A 7 1.91 -5.64 -6.11
N SER A 8 2.30 -4.79 -7.05
CA SER A 8 1.98 -3.36 -7.06
C SER A 8 1.76 -2.90 -8.50
N GLY A 9 1.06 -1.80 -8.69
CA GLY A 9 0.82 -1.21 -9.99
C GLY A 9 0.41 0.25 -9.91
N VAL A 10 0.59 0.95 -11.03
CA VAL A 10 0.27 2.37 -11.16
C VAL A 10 -0.36 2.64 -12.52
N VAL A 11 -1.39 3.47 -12.55
CA VAL A 11 -2.03 3.95 -13.77
C VAL A 11 -1.46 5.32 -14.13
N SER A 12 -1.23 5.58 -15.41
CA SER A 12 -0.78 6.90 -15.84
C SER A 12 -1.86 7.96 -15.55
N PRO A 13 -1.50 9.10 -14.95
CA PRO A 13 -2.45 10.15 -14.63
C PRO A 13 -2.96 10.89 -15.88
N VAL A 14 -2.21 10.85 -16.99
CA VAL A 14 -2.57 11.52 -18.25
C VAL A 14 -3.04 10.57 -19.34
N ASP A 15 -2.89 9.26 -19.14
CA ASP A 15 -3.37 8.23 -20.05
C ASP A 15 -3.92 7.02 -19.27
N PRO A 16 -5.24 6.95 -19.02
CA PRO A 16 -5.84 5.88 -18.23
C PRO A 16 -5.72 4.48 -18.86
N MET A 17 -5.26 4.39 -20.12
CA MET A 17 -5.00 3.13 -20.82
C MET A 17 -3.57 2.62 -20.58
N THR A 18 -2.67 3.48 -20.11
CA THR A 18 -1.30 3.09 -19.75
C THR A 18 -1.23 2.69 -18.28
N VAL A 19 -0.87 1.43 -18.02
CA VAL A 19 -0.71 0.88 -16.66
C VAL A 19 0.59 0.09 -16.57
N PHE A 20 1.30 0.26 -15.45
CA PHE A 20 2.48 -0.54 -15.11
C PHE A 20 2.19 -1.41 -13.90
N ILE A 21 2.69 -2.64 -13.92
CA ILE A 21 2.51 -3.61 -12.84
C ILE A 21 3.82 -4.35 -12.57
N ASN A 22 4.14 -4.49 -11.30
CA ASN A 22 5.32 -5.15 -10.76
C ASN A 22 5.00 -6.57 -10.32
N SER A 23 5.94 -7.50 -10.43
CA SER A 23 5.78 -8.90 -10.00
C SER A 23 6.93 -9.46 -9.15
N TYR A 24 6.66 -10.56 -8.44
CA TYR A 24 7.64 -11.24 -7.54
C TYR A 24 8.87 -11.79 -8.26
N ASP A 25 8.71 -12.16 -9.53
CA ASP A 25 9.79 -12.66 -10.39
C ASP A 25 10.74 -11.55 -10.88
N GLY A 26 10.48 -10.29 -10.54
CA GLY A 26 11.33 -9.16 -10.90
C GLY A 26 10.87 -8.38 -12.12
N ALA A 27 9.78 -8.78 -12.78
CA ALA A 27 9.31 -8.12 -13.98
C ALA A 27 8.51 -6.84 -13.69
N VAL A 28 8.60 -5.91 -14.64
CA VAL A 28 7.66 -4.82 -14.84
C VAL A 28 6.91 -5.11 -16.13
N LEU A 29 5.59 -5.15 -16.04
CA LEU A 29 4.70 -5.35 -17.17
C LEU A 29 3.96 -4.05 -17.48
N LYS A 30 3.77 -3.78 -18.77
CA LYS A 30 3.09 -2.59 -19.26
C LYS A 30 1.92 -2.96 -20.16
N THR A 31 0.84 -2.22 -20.02
CA THR A 31 -0.27 -2.17 -20.98
C THR A 31 -0.44 -0.73 -21.47
N THR A 32 -0.93 -0.57 -22.69
CA THR A 32 -1.35 0.72 -23.28
C THR A 32 -2.79 0.64 -23.84
N ASP A 33 -3.48 -0.45 -23.55
CA ASP A 33 -4.86 -0.72 -23.99
C ASP A 33 -5.79 -0.99 -22.79
N GLY A 34 -5.41 -0.49 -21.62
CA GLY A 34 -6.19 -0.57 -20.39
C GLY A 34 -6.28 -1.99 -19.85
N GLY A 35 -5.20 -2.77 -19.95
CA GLY A 35 -5.07 -4.11 -19.37
C GLY A 35 -5.60 -5.25 -20.25
N GLN A 36 -5.96 -4.99 -21.52
CA GLN A 36 -6.38 -6.03 -22.46
C GLN A 36 -5.20 -6.87 -22.91
N THR A 37 -4.05 -6.21 -23.16
CA THR A 37 -2.78 -6.87 -23.47
C THR A 37 -1.65 -6.31 -22.61
N TRP A 38 -0.69 -7.18 -22.30
CA TRP A 38 0.47 -6.88 -21.47
C TRP A 38 1.75 -7.28 -22.19
N VAL A 39 2.71 -6.35 -22.19
CA VAL A 39 4.08 -6.53 -22.69
C VAL A 39 5.07 -6.51 -21.53
N ASP A 40 6.17 -7.24 -21.70
CA ASP A 40 7.32 -7.14 -20.80
C ASP A 40 8.03 -5.80 -21.01
N ALA A 41 8.20 -5.07 -19.92
CA ALA A 41 8.82 -3.75 -19.83
C ALA A 41 10.00 -3.78 -18.85
N SER A 42 10.74 -4.90 -18.75
CA SER A 42 11.79 -5.11 -17.75
C SER A 42 13.23 -4.89 -18.25
N ARG A 43 13.41 -4.29 -19.43
CA ARG A 43 14.74 -4.22 -20.09
C ARG A 43 15.66 -3.20 -19.40
N GLY A 44 16.82 -3.64 -18.93
CA GLY A 44 17.92 -2.73 -18.52
C GLY A 44 18.22 -2.69 -17.03
N TYR A 45 17.47 -3.42 -16.20
CA TYR A 45 17.77 -3.60 -14.78
C TYR A 45 17.78 -5.08 -14.38
N THR A 46 18.33 -5.38 -13.21
CA THR A 46 18.39 -6.71 -12.60
C THR A 46 17.56 -6.72 -11.30
N GLY A 47 16.23 -6.69 -11.44
CA GLY A 47 15.33 -6.64 -10.29
C GLY A 47 14.97 -8.04 -9.82
N ALA A 48 15.19 -8.31 -8.54
CA ALA A 48 14.46 -9.37 -7.84
C ALA A 48 13.37 -8.72 -6.99
N ASP A 49 12.14 -9.22 -7.10
CA ASP A 49 11.06 -8.89 -6.16
C ASP A 49 10.73 -7.38 -6.17
N MET A 50 10.08 -6.93 -7.25
CA MET A 50 9.70 -5.54 -7.48
C MET A 50 8.62 -5.12 -6.48
N ARG A 51 8.88 -4.12 -5.64
CA ARG A 51 8.02 -3.78 -4.50
C ARG A 51 7.05 -2.66 -4.79
N ASP A 52 7.52 -1.61 -5.44
CA ASP A 52 6.70 -0.43 -5.68
C ASP A 52 7.15 0.31 -6.95
N ILE A 53 6.23 1.07 -7.54
CA ILE A 53 6.41 1.76 -8.81
C ILE A 53 5.63 3.08 -8.80
N THR A 54 6.26 4.13 -9.29
CA THR A 54 5.65 5.45 -9.41
C THR A 54 5.91 6.04 -10.79
N ILE A 55 4.97 6.87 -11.26
CA ILE A 55 4.99 7.50 -12.57
C ILE A 55 4.86 9.01 -12.39
N SER A 56 5.54 9.76 -13.24
CA SER A 56 5.46 11.22 -13.21
C SER A 56 4.06 11.72 -13.54
N PRO A 57 3.56 12.71 -12.78
CA PRO A 57 2.20 13.24 -12.93
C PRO A 57 1.99 13.97 -14.26
N ASP A 58 3.06 14.51 -14.83
CA ASP A 58 3.08 15.33 -16.03
C ASP A 58 3.74 14.64 -17.24
N SER A 59 4.40 13.50 -17.04
CA SER A 59 5.09 12.76 -18.08
C SER A 59 5.08 11.24 -17.84
N PRO A 60 4.27 10.47 -18.59
CA PRO A 60 4.22 9.01 -18.43
C PRO A 60 5.49 8.29 -18.90
N HIS A 61 6.44 9.02 -19.48
CA HIS A 61 7.74 8.49 -19.86
C HIS A 61 8.71 8.39 -18.69
N ILE A 62 8.44 9.11 -17.59
CA ILE A 62 9.30 9.10 -16.41
C ILE A 62 8.69 8.18 -15.37
N VAL A 63 9.35 7.04 -15.14
CA VAL A 63 8.88 5.99 -14.25
C VAL A 63 10.03 5.58 -13.33
N TYR A 64 9.74 5.38 -12.05
CA TYR A 64 10.68 4.85 -11.08
C TYR A 64 10.11 3.60 -10.44
N ALA A 65 10.95 2.62 -10.18
CA ALA A 65 10.55 1.40 -9.51
C ALA A 65 11.62 0.97 -8.50
N VAL A 66 11.17 0.35 -7.42
CA VAL A 66 12.04 -0.12 -6.33
C VAL A 66 11.87 -1.62 -6.12
N SER A 67 12.97 -2.27 -5.77
CA SER A 67 13.04 -3.72 -5.62
C SER A 67 13.96 -4.10 -4.47
N LYS A 68 14.04 -5.40 -4.17
CA LYS A 68 15.08 -5.89 -3.25
C LYS A 68 16.50 -5.68 -3.79
N SER A 69 16.68 -5.66 -5.11
CA SER A 69 18.00 -5.50 -5.72
C SER A 69 18.47 -4.06 -5.82
N GLY A 70 17.54 -3.10 -5.80
CA GLY A 70 17.87 -1.69 -5.98
C GLY A 70 16.71 -0.86 -6.54
N ILE A 71 17.04 0.35 -6.96
CA ILE A 71 16.12 1.35 -7.50
C ILE A 71 16.44 1.51 -8.99
N ALA A 72 15.41 1.56 -9.84
CA ALA A 72 15.57 1.77 -11.27
C ALA A 72 14.69 2.93 -11.75
N ARG A 73 15.14 3.65 -12.78
CA ARG A 73 14.33 4.64 -13.50
C ARG A 73 14.27 4.35 -14.97
N SER A 74 13.20 4.82 -15.60
CA SER A 74 13.03 4.90 -17.04
C SER A 74 12.65 6.32 -17.43
N TYR A 75 13.24 6.82 -18.52
CA TYR A 75 12.83 8.06 -19.20
C TYR A 75 12.11 7.79 -20.53
N SER A 76 11.88 6.52 -20.86
CA SER A 76 11.21 6.06 -22.08
C SER A 76 9.81 5.47 -21.82
N GLY A 77 9.32 5.55 -20.58
CA GLY A 77 8.04 4.95 -20.20
C GLY A 77 8.12 3.43 -20.11
N GLY A 78 9.22 2.92 -19.56
CA GLY A 78 9.47 1.51 -19.30
C GLY A 78 10.02 0.69 -20.47
N GLU A 79 10.41 1.32 -21.59
CA GLU A 79 11.06 0.59 -22.71
C GLU A 79 12.51 0.21 -22.37
N ASP A 80 13.17 1.04 -21.57
CA ASP A 80 14.49 0.80 -21.00
C ASP A 80 14.62 1.46 -19.64
N TRP A 81 15.46 0.84 -18.81
CA TRP A 81 15.69 1.25 -17.44
C TRP A 81 17.17 1.38 -17.14
N GLU A 82 17.47 2.25 -16.19
CA GLU A 82 18.79 2.47 -15.60
C GLU A 82 18.69 2.21 -14.08
N GLU A 83 19.57 1.35 -13.56
CA GLU A 83 19.72 1.19 -12.11
C GLU A 83 20.40 2.41 -11.49
N ILE A 84 19.86 2.88 -10.37
CA ILE A 84 20.32 4.05 -9.63
C ILE A 84 20.83 3.60 -8.27
N ALA A 85 22.15 3.65 -8.06
CA ALA A 85 22.79 3.23 -6.82
C ALA A 85 23.95 4.16 -6.42
N TYR A 86 23.61 5.28 -5.78
CA TYR A 86 24.56 6.24 -5.23
C TYR A 86 24.58 6.16 -3.71
N PRO A 87 25.73 6.33 -3.02
CA PRO A 87 25.72 6.46 -1.56
C PRO A 87 24.75 7.56 -1.12
N PRO A 88 23.95 7.38 -0.06
CA PRO A 88 23.94 6.26 0.89
C PRO A 88 23.16 5.00 0.45
N ILE A 89 22.35 5.04 -0.62
CA ILE A 89 21.38 3.98 -0.98
C ILE A 89 21.97 2.75 -1.69
N ARG A 90 23.27 2.47 -1.56
CA ARG A 90 23.93 1.30 -2.21
C ARG A 90 23.55 -0.06 -1.59
N GLU A 91 22.55 -0.09 -0.72
CA GLU A 91 22.08 -1.28 -0.04
C GLU A 91 20.84 -1.89 -0.69
N PRO A 92 20.64 -3.22 -0.58
CA PRO A 92 19.44 -3.89 -1.08
C PRO A 92 18.25 -3.72 -0.12
N ASN A 93 17.05 -4.12 -0.55
CA ASN A 93 15.78 -4.14 0.18
C ASN A 93 15.05 -2.79 0.29
N TRP A 94 14.75 -2.19 -0.87
CA TRP A 94 13.82 -1.06 -0.96
C TRP A 94 12.38 -1.56 -1.06
N TYR A 95 11.43 -0.84 -0.47
CA TYR A 95 10.04 -1.27 -0.40
C TYR A 95 9.06 -0.28 -1.03
N ALA A 96 9.13 1.00 -0.66
CA ALA A 96 8.18 2.00 -1.14
C ALA A 96 8.90 3.19 -1.78
N ILE A 97 8.26 3.81 -2.77
CA ILE A 97 8.76 5.01 -3.45
C ILE A 97 7.62 6.01 -3.66
N ALA A 98 7.92 7.29 -3.42
CA ALA A 98 6.99 8.38 -3.71
C ALA A 98 7.69 9.47 -4.50
N MET A 99 7.03 9.94 -5.56
CA MET A 99 7.43 11.11 -6.30
C MET A 99 6.61 12.32 -5.82
N ASN A 100 7.28 13.46 -5.66
CA ASN A 100 6.58 14.70 -5.37
C ASN A 100 5.73 15.12 -6.59
N PRO A 101 4.40 15.26 -6.43
CA PRO A 101 3.50 15.49 -7.56
C PRO A 101 3.62 16.88 -8.21
N LEU A 102 4.34 17.83 -7.57
CA LEU A 102 4.60 19.17 -8.12
C LEU A 102 6.08 19.38 -8.50
N ALA A 103 6.96 18.43 -8.16
CA ALA A 103 8.39 18.50 -8.42
C ALA A 103 8.94 17.09 -8.69
N ARG A 104 8.77 16.59 -9.92
CA ARG A 104 9.08 15.19 -10.29
C ARG A 104 10.53 14.71 -10.05
N ASP A 105 11.47 15.64 -9.90
CA ASP A 105 12.87 15.32 -9.56
C ASP A 105 13.07 15.08 -8.05
N GLU A 106 12.06 15.40 -7.24
CA GLU A 106 12.03 15.09 -5.81
C GLU A 106 11.36 13.73 -5.57
N LEU A 107 12.12 12.84 -4.93
CA LEU A 107 11.75 11.45 -4.68
C LEU A 107 12.02 11.09 -3.22
N LEU A 108 11.15 10.27 -2.64
CA LEU A 108 11.39 9.59 -1.37
C LEU A 108 11.39 8.09 -1.59
N VAL A 109 12.36 7.40 -1.00
CA VAL A 109 12.43 5.93 -0.99
C VAL A 109 12.57 5.41 0.43
N ALA A 110 11.91 4.30 0.69
CA ALA A 110 11.76 3.72 2.01
C ALA A 110 12.36 2.32 2.06
N HIS A 111 13.18 2.04 3.07
CA HIS A 111 13.83 0.76 3.25
C HIS A 111 12.90 -0.27 3.92
N ASP A 112 12.97 -1.52 3.46
CA ASP A 112 12.12 -2.63 3.91
C ASP A 112 12.34 -3.01 5.37
N ARG A 113 13.57 -2.84 5.90
CA ARG A 113 13.99 -3.47 7.18
C ARG A 113 14.67 -2.57 8.20
N ARG A 114 15.01 -1.34 7.81
CA ARG A 114 15.87 -0.44 8.61
C ARG A 114 15.15 0.80 9.13
N GLY A 115 13.85 0.92 8.84
CA GLY A 115 13.08 2.08 9.23
C GLY A 115 13.70 3.39 8.76
N SER A 116 14.29 3.39 7.57
CA SER A 116 14.94 4.57 7.00
C SER A 116 14.20 5.09 5.77
N ILE A 117 14.21 6.41 5.61
CA ILE A 117 13.68 7.14 4.46
C ILE A 117 14.82 7.97 3.88
N HIS A 118 14.97 7.90 2.57
CA HIS A 118 15.95 8.69 1.82
C HIS A 118 15.25 9.59 0.82
N LYS A 119 15.78 10.80 0.66
CA LYS A 119 15.27 11.82 -0.26
C LYS A 119 16.28 12.12 -1.35
N SER A 120 15.80 12.22 -2.58
CA SER A 120 16.52 12.80 -3.71
C SER A 120 15.79 14.06 -4.16
N SER A 121 16.52 15.07 -4.65
CA SER A 121 15.99 16.29 -5.25
C SER A 121 16.49 16.51 -6.68
N ASP A 122 17.11 15.49 -7.28
CA ASP A 122 17.78 15.55 -8.58
C ASP A 122 17.46 14.33 -9.46
N GLY A 123 16.26 13.75 -9.30
CA GLY A 123 15.79 12.62 -10.11
C GLY A 123 16.52 11.31 -9.80
N GLY A 124 17.02 11.17 -8.58
CA GLY A 124 17.75 10.00 -8.08
C GLY A 124 19.26 10.03 -8.30
N ASN A 125 19.84 11.12 -8.82
CA ASN A 125 21.29 11.19 -9.05
C ASN A 125 22.09 11.30 -7.75
N SER A 126 21.49 11.82 -6.67
CA SER A 126 22.01 11.81 -5.32
C SER A 126 20.90 11.62 -4.29
N TRP A 127 21.28 11.14 -3.10
CA TRP A 127 20.34 10.78 -2.04
C TRP A 127 20.85 11.26 -0.68
N ASN A 128 19.93 11.68 0.18
CA ASN A 128 20.19 12.03 1.57
C ASN A 128 19.33 11.17 2.48
N LEU A 129 19.89 10.68 3.59
CA LEU A 129 19.11 10.06 4.66
C LEU A 129 18.34 11.17 5.39
N VAL A 130 17.02 11.12 5.38
CA VAL A 130 16.15 12.14 6.01
C VAL A 130 15.41 11.61 7.24
N PHE A 131 15.35 10.29 7.42
CA PHE A 131 14.81 9.68 8.61
C PHE A 131 15.45 8.31 8.85
N GLU A 132 15.72 7.98 10.11
CA GLU A 132 16.10 6.65 10.57
C GLU A 132 15.46 6.41 11.94
N HIS A 133 14.68 5.33 12.06
CA HIS A 133 14.00 5.02 13.31
C HIS A 133 15.01 4.55 14.38
N PRO A 134 15.08 5.18 15.56
CA PRO A 134 16.15 4.92 16.54
C PRO A 134 16.12 3.52 17.16
N GLU A 135 14.96 2.85 17.17
CA GLU A 135 14.80 1.51 17.75
C GLU A 135 14.88 0.36 16.72
N VAL A 136 14.97 0.67 15.43
CA VAL A 136 15.07 -0.35 14.37
C VAL A 136 16.53 -0.74 14.14
N ASP A 137 16.83 -2.03 14.24
CA ASP A 137 18.17 -2.55 13.96
C ASP A 137 18.10 -3.98 13.41
N ASP A 138 18.31 -4.13 12.10
CA ASP A 138 18.28 -5.42 11.41
C ASP A 138 19.64 -6.13 11.37
N ARG A 139 20.71 -5.49 11.85
CA ARG A 139 22.10 -5.98 11.75
C ARG A 139 22.38 -7.15 12.69
N PHE A 140 21.67 -7.22 13.81
CA PHE A 140 21.93 -8.21 14.87
C PHE A 140 20.67 -8.93 15.37
N VAL A 141 19.49 -8.30 15.30
CA VAL A 141 18.24 -8.87 15.80
C VAL A 141 17.16 -8.80 14.73
N ARG A 142 17.02 -9.89 14.00
CA ARG A 142 16.03 -10.08 12.92
C ARG A 142 14.59 -9.70 13.32
N GLU A 143 14.24 -9.87 14.59
CA GLU A 143 12.95 -9.50 15.17
C GLU A 143 12.71 -7.99 15.30
N LYS A 144 13.77 -7.17 15.28
CA LYS A 144 13.69 -5.70 15.32
C LYS A 144 13.67 -5.07 13.92
N ALA A 145 13.52 -5.88 12.86
CA ALA A 145 13.39 -5.36 11.51
C ALA A 145 11.98 -4.78 11.29
N HIS A 146 11.92 -3.48 11.03
CA HIS A 146 10.71 -2.78 10.60
C HIS A 146 11.07 -1.88 9.42
N GLY A 147 10.11 -1.67 8.52
CA GLY A 147 10.32 -0.78 7.39
C GLY A 147 9.04 -0.06 7.02
N PHE A 148 9.21 0.97 6.21
CA PHE A 148 8.11 1.74 5.67
C PHE A 148 7.50 0.99 4.49
N LYS A 149 6.21 0.66 4.59
CA LYS A 149 5.46 -0.08 3.55
C LYS A 149 4.73 0.83 2.59
N SER A 150 4.42 2.03 3.04
CA SER A 150 3.76 3.06 2.26
C SER A 150 4.38 4.41 2.58
N ILE A 151 4.60 5.23 1.57
CA ILE A 151 5.03 6.63 1.68
C ILE A 151 4.31 7.42 0.59
N VAL A 152 3.64 8.51 0.94
CA VAL A 152 2.73 9.23 0.02
C VAL A 152 2.76 10.72 0.30
N TYR A 153 2.99 11.51 -0.75
CA TYR A 153 2.81 12.97 -0.72
C TYR A 153 1.32 13.32 -0.76
N SER A 154 0.92 14.40 -0.07
CA SER A 154 -0.34 15.05 -0.40
C SER A 154 -0.23 15.72 -1.77
N SER A 155 -1.18 15.44 -2.66
CA SER A 155 -1.28 16.08 -3.98
C SER A 155 -1.65 17.56 -3.91
N SER A 156 -2.35 17.99 -2.84
CA SER A 156 -2.73 19.38 -2.64
C SER A 156 -1.67 20.21 -1.92
N GLU A 157 -0.80 19.58 -1.13
CA GLU A 157 0.26 20.27 -0.38
C GLU A 157 1.50 19.39 -0.23
N THR A 158 2.49 19.57 -1.11
CA THR A 158 3.64 18.66 -1.23
C THR A 158 4.65 18.75 -0.08
N ASN A 159 4.48 19.70 0.84
CA ASN A 159 5.22 19.70 2.10
C ASN A 159 4.70 18.63 3.08
N ILE A 160 3.46 18.17 2.88
CA ILE A 160 2.82 17.15 3.72
C ILE A 160 3.03 15.78 3.11
N ILE A 161 3.68 14.90 3.87
CA ILE A 161 3.92 13.50 3.48
C ILE A 161 3.52 12.60 4.65
N TYR A 162 2.92 11.46 4.33
CA TYR A 162 2.62 10.41 5.30
C TYR A 162 3.43 9.16 4.97
N ALA A 163 3.96 8.49 6.00
CA ALA A 163 4.69 7.24 5.85
C ALA A 163 4.31 6.24 6.94
N GLY A 164 4.07 4.99 6.55
CA GLY A 164 3.54 3.94 7.42
C GLY A 164 4.54 2.81 7.59
N MET A 165 4.83 2.43 8.83
CA MET A 165 5.72 1.32 9.17
C MET A 165 4.96 0.03 9.41
N ALA A 166 5.57 -1.08 9.01
CA ALA A 166 5.18 -2.41 9.44
C ALA A 166 6.41 -3.24 9.84
N ARG A 167 6.18 -4.22 10.72
CA ARG A 167 7.20 -5.20 11.07
C ARG A 167 7.46 -6.15 9.90
N VAL A 168 8.72 -6.49 9.69
CA VAL A 168 9.12 -7.41 8.62
C VAL A 168 8.95 -8.84 9.11
N TYR A 169 8.07 -9.60 8.47
CA TYR A 169 7.94 -11.03 8.75
C TYR A 169 9.08 -11.81 8.09
N LEU A 170 9.81 -12.58 8.88
CA LEU A 170 10.77 -13.56 8.38
C LEU A 170 10.12 -14.94 8.43
N LEU A 171 9.88 -15.55 7.27
CA LEU A 171 9.42 -16.93 7.19
C LEU A 171 10.40 -17.84 7.94
N GLY A 172 9.90 -18.61 8.92
CA GLY A 172 10.65 -19.68 9.59
C GLY A 172 10.80 -19.60 11.11
N THR A 173 10.33 -18.56 11.80
CA THR A 173 10.52 -18.43 13.28
C THR A 173 9.47 -19.17 14.12
N GLY A 174 8.42 -19.75 13.52
CA GLY A 174 7.36 -20.44 14.27
C GLY A 174 6.53 -19.51 15.17
N GLU A 175 6.79 -18.21 15.17
CA GLU A 175 5.99 -17.21 15.87
C GLU A 175 4.66 -16.97 15.14
N VAL A 176 3.61 -16.87 15.95
CA VAL A 176 2.24 -16.66 15.48
C VAL A 176 2.18 -15.28 14.80
N ARG A 177 1.68 -15.25 13.57
CA ARG A 177 1.56 -14.06 12.69
C ARG A 177 0.88 -12.81 13.30
N SER A 178 0.25 -12.86 14.48
CA SER A 178 -0.92 -12.00 14.77
C SER A 178 -0.81 -10.94 15.88
N GLU A 179 0.33 -10.69 16.56
CA GLU A 179 0.35 -9.75 17.72
C GLU A 179 1.56 -8.82 17.81
N ALA A 180 2.46 -8.88 16.84
CA ALA A 180 3.67 -8.08 16.84
C ALA A 180 3.40 -6.61 16.52
N LYS A 181 3.58 -5.71 17.50
CA LYS A 181 3.42 -4.28 17.26
C LYS A 181 4.54 -3.72 16.38
N SER A 182 4.20 -2.76 15.52
CA SER A 182 5.16 -1.87 14.85
C SER A 182 4.99 -0.42 15.35
N PHE A 183 5.55 0.53 14.61
CA PHE A 183 5.70 1.93 15.02
C PHE A 183 4.62 2.85 14.42
N GLY A 184 3.75 2.31 13.56
CA GLY A 184 2.59 3.03 13.07
C GLY A 184 2.93 4.05 11.99
N ILE A 185 2.30 5.23 12.07
CA ILE A 185 2.33 6.25 11.02
C ILE A 185 3.11 7.49 11.45
N TYR A 186 3.82 8.05 10.48
CA TYR A 186 4.62 9.25 10.57
C TYR A 186 4.11 10.29 9.58
N LYS A 187 4.23 11.57 9.93
CA LYS A 187 3.92 12.72 9.10
C LYS A 187 5.11 13.66 9.02
N SER A 188 5.41 14.15 7.84
CA SER A 188 6.25 15.32 7.60
C SER A 188 5.37 16.50 7.18
N THR A 189 5.79 17.72 7.53
CA THR A 189 5.13 18.99 7.14
C THR A 189 6.11 19.96 6.48
N ASP A 190 7.30 19.49 6.14
CA ASP A 190 8.41 20.25 5.56
C ASP A 190 9.05 19.52 4.38
N GLY A 191 8.26 18.73 3.65
CA GLY A 191 8.71 18.07 2.42
C GLY A 191 9.63 16.87 2.68
N GLY A 192 9.56 16.27 3.87
CA GLY A 192 10.27 15.04 4.20
C GLY A 192 11.58 15.25 4.94
N ASP A 193 11.90 16.49 5.33
CA ASP A 193 13.13 16.83 6.04
C ASP A 193 13.03 16.49 7.54
N ASN A 194 11.85 16.60 8.15
CA ASN A 194 11.56 16.14 9.51
C ASN A 194 10.25 15.33 9.58
N TRP A 195 10.19 14.40 10.54
CA TRP A 195 9.08 13.45 10.69
C TRP A 195 8.61 13.36 12.13
N GLN A 196 7.29 13.22 12.32
CA GLN A 196 6.65 13.08 13.63
C GLN A 196 5.68 11.91 13.63
N GLU A 197 5.62 11.18 14.75
CA GLU A 197 4.64 10.12 14.96
C GLU A 197 3.22 10.69 15.08
N LYS A 198 2.25 9.97 14.49
CA LYS A 198 0.84 10.36 14.43
C LYS A 198 -0.07 9.19 14.78
N ASN A 199 0.14 8.60 15.96
CA ASN A 199 -0.42 7.30 16.33
C ASN A 199 -1.63 7.34 17.28
N THR A 200 -2.16 8.52 17.60
CA THR A 200 -3.28 8.66 18.54
C THR A 200 -4.57 8.07 17.95
N GLY A 201 -5.21 7.16 18.68
CA GLY A 201 -6.35 6.37 18.20
C GLY A 201 -5.96 4.99 17.66
N LEU A 202 -4.66 4.67 17.56
CA LEU A 202 -4.14 3.37 17.12
C LEU A 202 -3.53 2.54 18.27
N GLU A 203 -3.72 2.94 19.53
CA GLU A 203 -3.07 2.32 20.70
C GLU A 203 -3.44 0.84 20.89
N GLY A 204 -4.69 0.50 20.58
CA GLY A 204 -5.26 -0.84 20.66
C GLY A 204 -4.92 -1.75 19.48
N THR A 205 -4.25 -1.23 18.46
CA THR A 205 -3.91 -1.96 17.22
C THR A 205 -2.49 -2.53 17.27
N SER A 206 -2.15 -3.31 16.25
CA SER A 206 -0.78 -3.74 15.97
C SER A 206 0.10 -2.60 15.42
N LYS A 207 -0.48 -1.50 14.92
CA LYS A 207 0.23 -0.40 14.24
C LYS A 207 1.09 -0.85 13.04
N ASN A 208 0.76 -1.96 12.41
CA ASN A 208 1.37 -2.35 11.14
C ASN A 208 0.60 -1.68 10.01
N ILE A 209 1.14 -0.60 9.47
CA ILE A 209 0.52 0.16 8.38
C ILE A 209 0.96 -0.44 7.06
N HIS A 210 0.01 -0.90 6.26
CA HIS A 210 0.26 -1.53 4.96
C HIS A 210 0.12 -0.53 3.80
N CYS A 211 -0.92 0.30 3.84
CA CYS A 211 -1.19 1.30 2.81
C CYS A 211 -1.70 2.61 3.39
N ILE A 212 -1.50 3.70 2.63
CA ILE A 212 -1.95 5.04 2.95
C ILE A 212 -2.58 5.65 1.69
N ALA A 213 -3.74 6.28 1.81
CA ALA A 213 -4.34 7.09 0.78
C ALA A 213 -4.69 8.48 1.33
N VAL A 214 -4.20 9.53 0.67
CA VAL A 214 -4.43 10.93 1.06
C VAL A 214 -5.48 11.54 0.15
N HIS A 215 -6.46 12.24 0.73
CA HIS A 215 -7.51 12.89 -0.04
C HIS A 215 -6.94 13.93 -1.02
N PRO A 216 -7.41 13.98 -2.28
CA PRO A 216 -6.72 14.68 -3.37
C PRO A 216 -6.63 16.20 -3.18
N THR A 217 -7.58 16.78 -2.45
CA THR A 217 -7.68 18.24 -2.24
C THR A 217 -7.62 18.66 -0.77
N ASN A 218 -7.48 17.72 0.16
CA ASN A 218 -7.46 18.02 1.59
C ASN A 218 -6.46 17.10 2.31
N PRO A 219 -5.27 17.60 2.70
CA PRO A 219 -4.24 16.78 3.32
C PRO A 219 -4.60 16.26 4.73
N ASP A 220 -5.69 16.76 5.32
CA ASP A 220 -6.14 16.35 6.65
C ASP A 220 -7.02 15.10 6.64
N ILE A 221 -7.55 14.73 5.46
CA ILE A 221 -8.33 13.50 5.30
C ILE A 221 -7.41 12.41 4.75
N VAL A 222 -7.13 11.42 5.58
CA VAL A 222 -6.23 10.30 5.23
C VAL A 222 -6.84 8.98 5.66
N TYR A 223 -6.68 7.97 4.82
CA TYR A 223 -7.09 6.60 5.04
C TYR A 223 -5.85 5.72 5.20
N ILE A 224 -5.89 4.78 6.12
CA ILE A 224 -4.84 3.78 6.30
C ILE A 224 -5.43 2.37 6.35
N GLY A 225 -4.74 1.45 5.69
CA GLY A 225 -4.96 0.02 5.82
C GLY A 225 -3.93 -0.59 6.75
N THR A 226 -4.35 -1.56 7.55
CA THR A 226 -3.52 -2.18 8.60
C THR A 226 -3.49 -3.70 8.49
N ALA A 227 -2.43 -4.28 9.06
CA ALA A 227 -2.36 -5.71 9.26
C ALA A 227 -3.36 -6.13 10.35
N HIS A 228 -4.42 -6.83 9.96
CA HIS A 228 -5.40 -7.47 10.84
C HIS A 228 -6.33 -6.54 11.65
N ASP A 229 -6.08 -5.24 11.70
CA ASP A 229 -6.89 -4.26 12.45
C ASP A 229 -7.92 -3.52 11.56
N GLY A 230 -7.94 -3.79 10.26
CA GLY A 230 -8.85 -3.18 9.27
C GLY A 230 -8.38 -1.82 8.73
N ALA A 231 -9.34 -0.93 8.44
CA ALA A 231 -9.12 0.41 7.92
C ALA A 231 -9.40 1.48 8.98
N PHE A 232 -8.60 2.55 8.93
CA PHE A 232 -8.77 3.73 9.79
C PHE A 232 -8.74 5.00 8.95
N LYS A 233 -9.36 6.06 9.47
CA LYS A 233 -9.43 7.39 8.86
C LYS A 233 -9.10 8.46 9.88
N THR A 234 -8.45 9.52 9.41
CA THR A 234 -8.31 10.80 10.11
C THR A 234 -9.03 11.89 9.30
N ASN A 235 -9.52 12.91 9.98
CA ASN A 235 -10.02 14.15 9.38
C ASN A 235 -9.27 15.39 9.91
N ASP A 236 -8.16 15.17 10.64
CA ASP A 236 -7.36 16.21 11.30
C ASP A 236 -5.87 16.04 10.99
N GLY A 237 -5.55 15.39 9.86
CA GLY A 237 -4.18 15.26 9.40
C GLY A 237 -3.30 14.35 10.26
N GLY A 238 -3.91 13.34 10.88
CA GLY A 238 -3.26 12.31 11.68
C GLY A 238 -3.13 12.67 13.16
N GLU A 239 -3.74 13.76 13.64
CA GLU A 239 -3.78 14.00 15.10
C GLU A 239 -4.63 12.94 15.81
N THR A 240 -5.70 12.46 15.19
CA THR A 240 -6.50 11.33 15.68
C THR A 240 -6.96 10.40 14.55
N TRP A 241 -7.00 9.10 14.86
CA TRP A 241 -7.47 8.04 13.95
C TRP A 241 -8.72 7.37 14.49
N THR A 242 -9.69 7.12 13.60
CA THR A 242 -10.94 6.41 13.90
C THR A 242 -11.07 5.19 12.99
N ALA A 243 -11.46 4.05 13.55
CA ALA A 243 -11.72 2.85 12.77
C ALA A 243 -12.96 3.04 11.87
N ILE A 244 -12.86 2.61 10.62
CA ILE A 244 -13.91 2.74 9.60
C ILE A 244 -14.24 1.37 9.00
N ASN A 245 -14.52 0.40 9.86
CA ASN A 245 -14.59 -1.03 9.49
C ASN A 245 -15.99 -1.56 9.19
N ASN A 246 -17.00 -0.70 9.18
CA ASN A 246 -18.39 -1.11 9.03
C ASN A 246 -18.65 -1.64 7.60
N GLY A 247 -18.91 -2.94 7.48
CA GLY A 247 -19.08 -3.61 6.18
C GLY A 247 -17.79 -4.18 5.56
N LEU A 248 -16.60 -3.90 6.10
CA LEU A 248 -15.35 -4.57 5.66
C LEU A 248 -15.33 -6.05 6.10
N VAL A 249 -16.01 -6.40 7.20
CA VAL A 249 -16.36 -7.79 7.56
C VAL A 249 -17.64 -7.81 8.42
N GLU A 250 -18.74 -8.40 7.91
CA GLU A 250 -19.78 -9.01 8.75
C GLU A 250 -19.28 -10.39 9.19
N CYS A 251 -19.51 -10.77 10.46
CA CYS A 251 -19.45 -12.17 10.87
C CYS A 251 -20.16 -13.06 9.83
N PRO A 252 -19.58 -14.19 9.38
CA PRO A 252 -20.28 -15.09 8.47
C PRO A 252 -21.65 -15.43 9.04
N SER A 253 -22.69 -15.25 8.22
CA SER A 253 -24.12 -15.46 8.51
C SER A 253 -24.50 -16.80 9.15
N TYR A 254 -23.56 -17.75 9.27
CA TYR A 254 -23.72 -18.94 10.11
C TYR A 254 -23.80 -18.62 11.63
N LEU A 255 -23.21 -17.51 12.09
CA LEU A 255 -23.31 -17.04 13.49
C LEU A 255 -24.64 -16.31 13.80
N GLN A 256 -25.33 -15.76 12.80
CA GLN A 256 -26.67 -15.16 13.00
C GLN A 256 -27.78 -16.20 13.21
N ARG A 257 -27.47 -17.50 13.06
CA ARG A 257 -28.46 -18.59 13.11
C ARG A 257 -28.60 -19.28 14.47
N VAL A 258 -27.77 -18.92 15.47
CA VAL A 258 -27.98 -19.36 16.86
C VAL A 258 -28.72 -18.23 17.58
N GLY A 259 -30.05 -18.29 17.50
CA GLY A 259 -30.94 -17.21 17.89
C GLY A 259 -30.83 -16.75 19.35
N ALA A 260 -31.13 -15.45 19.52
CA ALA A 260 -31.35 -14.71 20.76
C ALA A 260 -30.12 -14.52 21.68
N VAL A 261 -29.48 -13.35 21.57
CA VAL A 261 -28.64 -12.81 22.65
C VAL A 261 -29.55 -12.09 23.63
N ASN A 262 -29.66 -12.60 24.86
CA ASN A 262 -30.30 -11.88 25.97
C ASN A 262 -29.52 -10.59 26.30
N PRO A 263 -30.18 -9.48 26.67
CA PRO A 263 -29.50 -8.25 27.08
C PRO A 263 -28.62 -8.50 28.32
N GLY A 264 -27.34 -8.12 28.27
CA GLY A 264 -26.44 -8.12 29.44
C GLY A 264 -25.14 -8.92 29.32
N ILE A 265 -24.79 -9.48 28.16
CA ILE A 265 -23.49 -10.15 27.95
C ILE A 265 -22.50 -9.18 27.31
N SER A 266 -21.46 -8.79 28.06
CA SER A 266 -20.24 -8.22 27.47
C SER A 266 -19.51 -9.32 26.69
N LEU A 267 -19.26 -9.08 25.41
CA LEU A 267 -18.49 -9.99 24.56
C LEU A 267 -17.03 -9.98 25.01
N ASN A 268 -16.61 -11.06 25.67
CA ASN A 268 -15.19 -11.36 25.83
C ASN A 268 -14.61 -11.71 24.45
N ILE A 269 -13.46 -11.11 24.13
CA ILE A 269 -12.66 -11.35 22.92
C ILE A 269 -12.56 -12.88 22.67
N PRO A 270 -12.88 -13.39 21.47
CA PRO A 270 -12.84 -14.83 21.19
C PRO A 270 -11.44 -15.40 21.43
N LYS A 271 -11.35 -16.48 22.22
CA LYS A 271 -10.10 -17.20 22.46
C LYS A 271 -9.89 -18.29 21.40
N ARG A 272 -8.69 -18.30 20.82
CA ARG A 272 -8.16 -19.25 19.83
C ARG A 272 -8.36 -20.72 20.27
N THR A 273 -9.02 -21.53 19.46
CA THR A 273 -9.03 -23.00 19.59
C THR A 273 -8.59 -23.64 18.28
N THR A 274 -7.53 -24.45 18.34
CA THR A 274 -7.03 -25.24 17.22
C THR A 274 -7.68 -26.61 17.25
N GLY A 275 -8.69 -26.83 16.40
CA GLY A 275 -9.24 -28.16 16.16
C GLY A 275 -10.49 -28.15 15.28
N GLY A 276 -10.34 -28.64 14.03
CA GLY A 276 -11.43 -29.14 13.20
C GLY A 276 -12.25 -28.11 12.43
N ASN A 277 -11.87 -27.88 11.17
CA ASN A 277 -12.63 -27.36 10.03
C ASN A 277 -13.44 -26.04 10.23
N TYR A 278 -13.01 -25.04 9.47
CA TYR A 278 -13.49 -23.65 9.32
C TYR A 278 -12.89 -22.62 10.29
N TYR A 279 -12.08 -21.73 9.74
CA TYR A 279 -11.69 -20.47 10.39
C TYR A 279 -12.69 -19.39 10.00
N SER A 280 -13.43 -18.85 10.97
CA SER A 280 -13.87 -17.45 10.87
C SER A 280 -12.68 -16.61 11.31
N LEU A 281 -12.04 -15.89 10.39
CA LEU A 281 -10.96 -14.96 10.73
C LEU A 281 -11.61 -13.59 11.01
N PRO A 282 -11.65 -13.10 12.26
CA PRO A 282 -12.20 -11.79 12.59
C PRO A 282 -11.24 -10.64 12.22
N TRP A 283 -10.30 -10.87 11.31
CA TRP A 283 -9.23 -9.95 10.96
C TRP A 283 -9.44 -9.48 9.52
N SER A 284 -9.41 -8.17 9.33
CA SER A 284 -9.30 -7.58 8.01
C SER A 284 -7.87 -7.10 7.79
N ASN A 285 -7.28 -7.50 6.68
CA ASN A 285 -5.91 -7.15 6.30
C ASN A 285 -5.97 -6.26 5.06
N ILE A 286 -6.02 -4.95 5.28
CA ILE A 286 -6.22 -3.98 4.21
C ILE A 286 -4.87 -3.64 3.57
N GLU A 287 -4.63 -4.22 2.40
CA GLU A 287 -3.35 -4.12 1.67
C GLU A 287 -3.30 -2.89 0.77
N SER A 288 -4.44 -2.39 0.30
CA SER A 288 -4.49 -1.21 -0.57
C SER A 288 -5.80 -0.45 -0.37
N ILE A 289 -5.70 0.88 -0.42
CA ILE A 289 -6.82 1.79 -0.45
C ILE A 289 -6.58 2.78 -1.60
N VAL A 290 -7.60 3.04 -2.40
CA VAL A 290 -7.59 4.09 -3.42
C VAL A 290 -8.84 4.95 -3.32
N ILE A 291 -8.70 6.25 -3.55
CA ILE A 291 -9.79 7.22 -3.54
C ILE A 291 -10.13 7.54 -4.99
N ASP A 292 -11.42 7.57 -5.33
CA ASP A 292 -11.85 7.98 -6.66
C ASP A 292 -11.47 9.46 -6.90
N PRO A 293 -10.73 9.77 -7.97
CA PRO A 293 -10.29 11.14 -8.25
C PRO A 293 -11.43 12.07 -8.66
N SER A 294 -12.56 11.52 -9.12
CA SER A 294 -13.75 12.27 -9.56
C SER A 294 -14.77 12.48 -8.44
N ASP A 295 -14.78 11.60 -7.43
CA ASP A 295 -15.62 11.69 -6.23
C ASP A 295 -14.87 11.18 -5.00
N SER A 296 -14.39 12.10 -4.17
CA SER A 296 -13.61 11.73 -2.98
C SER A 296 -14.43 11.08 -1.84
N GLN A 297 -15.75 10.98 -1.97
CA GLN A 297 -16.58 10.12 -1.11
C GLN A 297 -16.53 8.66 -1.53
N THR A 298 -16.16 8.38 -2.78
CA THR A 298 -16.01 7.04 -3.28
C THR A 298 -14.59 6.53 -3.00
N VAL A 299 -14.49 5.49 -2.18
CA VAL A 299 -13.23 4.91 -1.71
C VAL A 299 -13.27 3.40 -1.88
N TYR A 300 -12.16 2.82 -2.32
CA TYR A 300 -12.01 1.38 -2.49
C TYR A 300 -10.97 0.84 -1.52
N ALA A 301 -11.23 -0.31 -0.90
CA ALA A 301 -10.30 -1.01 -0.04
C ALA A 301 -10.14 -2.47 -0.47
N ALA A 302 -8.91 -2.94 -0.54
CA ALA A 302 -8.55 -4.31 -0.86
C ALA A 302 -8.11 -5.05 0.40
N ASP A 303 -8.78 -6.16 0.69
CA ASP A 303 -8.40 -7.11 1.72
C ASP A 303 -7.60 -8.27 1.10
N PHE A 304 -6.52 -8.66 1.76
CA PHE A 304 -5.64 -9.74 1.30
C PHE A 304 -6.32 -11.11 1.19
N TYR A 305 -7.47 -11.33 1.83
CA TYR A 305 -8.19 -12.60 1.79
C TYR A 305 -9.65 -12.46 1.33
N LEU A 306 -10.23 -11.26 1.44
CA LEU A 306 -11.67 -11.06 1.31
C LEU A 306 -12.09 -10.26 0.06
N GLY A 307 -11.12 -9.80 -0.74
CA GLY A 307 -11.36 -9.16 -2.01
C GLY A 307 -11.46 -7.64 -1.91
N VAL A 308 -12.24 -7.02 -2.78
CA VAL A 308 -12.38 -5.57 -2.90
C VAL A 308 -13.73 -5.10 -2.33
N TYR A 309 -13.67 -4.00 -1.62
CA TYR A 309 -14.81 -3.29 -1.04
C TYR A 309 -14.85 -1.86 -1.58
N MET A 310 -16.06 -1.32 -1.67
CA MET A 310 -16.34 0.06 -2.06
C MET A 310 -17.16 0.74 -0.98
N SER A 311 -16.82 1.97 -0.66
CA SER A 311 -17.61 2.92 0.11
C SER A 311 -17.95 4.10 -0.78
N THR A 312 -19.17 4.64 -0.63
CA THR A 312 -19.63 5.86 -1.33
C THR A 312 -19.92 7.01 -0.35
N ASP A 313 -19.48 6.86 0.89
CA ASP A 313 -19.73 7.76 2.02
C ASP A 313 -18.42 8.05 2.79
N GLY A 314 -17.29 8.03 2.07
CA GLY A 314 -15.99 8.39 2.61
C GLY A 314 -15.49 7.42 3.68
N GLY A 315 -15.86 6.14 3.58
CA GLY A 315 -15.43 5.04 4.44
C GLY A 315 -16.39 4.68 5.56
N GLU A 316 -17.56 5.33 5.70
CA GLU A 316 -18.49 5.04 6.80
C GLU A 316 -19.17 3.67 6.65
N ASN A 317 -19.49 3.26 5.42
CA ASN A 317 -20.04 1.95 5.09
C ASN A 317 -19.33 1.36 3.87
N TRP A 318 -19.05 0.05 3.93
CA TRP A 318 -18.38 -0.67 2.85
C TRP A 318 -19.27 -1.79 2.30
N LEU A 319 -19.21 -1.97 0.98
CA LEU A 319 -19.91 -3.02 0.25
C LEU A 319 -18.92 -3.83 -0.59
N PRO A 320 -18.99 -5.17 -0.58
CA PRO A 320 -18.10 -5.99 -1.40
C PRO A 320 -18.45 -5.84 -2.89
N ILE A 321 -17.43 -5.66 -3.74
CA ILE A 321 -17.55 -5.51 -5.20
C ILE A 321 -16.70 -6.56 -5.92
N ASN A 322 -16.90 -7.83 -5.53
CA ASN A 322 -16.07 -8.97 -5.93
C ASN A 322 -16.53 -9.68 -7.20
N ASP A 323 -17.54 -9.15 -7.89
CA ASP A 323 -18.09 -9.78 -9.09
C ASP A 323 -17.03 -9.83 -10.19
N GLY A 324 -16.81 -11.03 -10.73
CA GLY A 324 -15.80 -11.28 -11.75
C GLY A 324 -14.41 -11.59 -11.22
N LEU A 325 -14.10 -11.33 -9.94
CA LEU A 325 -12.81 -11.74 -9.34
C LEU A 325 -12.77 -13.27 -9.16
N THR A 326 -11.84 -13.94 -9.85
CA THR A 326 -11.64 -15.40 -9.70
C THR A 326 -10.85 -15.74 -8.43
N THR A 327 -10.10 -14.78 -7.90
CA THR A 327 -9.38 -14.85 -6.62
C THR A 327 -9.68 -13.62 -5.78
N ARG A 328 -9.75 -13.80 -4.47
CA ARG A 328 -10.03 -12.73 -3.51
C ARG A 328 -8.78 -12.22 -2.80
N ALA A 329 -7.62 -12.79 -3.11
CA ALA A 329 -6.37 -12.32 -2.54
C ALA A 329 -5.82 -11.17 -3.37
N ILE A 330 -6.00 -9.95 -2.87
CA ILE A 330 -5.61 -8.71 -3.55
C ILE A 330 -4.38 -8.13 -2.85
N TYR A 331 -3.33 -7.83 -3.63
CA TYR A 331 -2.11 -7.20 -3.13
C TYR A 331 -2.13 -5.68 -3.26
N SER A 332 -2.66 -5.17 -4.37
CA SER A 332 -2.65 -3.74 -4.67
C SER A 332 -3.79 -3.37 -5.60
N MET A 333 -4.22 -2.12 -5.53
CA MET A 333 -5.18 -1.51 -6.43
C MET A 333 -4.64 -0.22 -7.01
N ALA A 334 -5.06 0.07 -8.24
CA ALA A 334 -4.86 1.38 -8.87
C ALA A 334 -6.12 1.77 -9.64
N ILE A 335 -6.49 3.04 -9.59
CA ILE A 335 -7.67 3.59 -10.28
C ILE A 335 -7.26 4.54 -11.39
N SER A 336 -7.98 4.51 -12.51
CA SER A 336 -7.76 5.45 -13.62
C SER A 336 -8.05 6.88 -13.21
N SER A 337 -7.37 7.85 -13.84
CA SER A 337 -7.53 9.28 -13.53
C SER A 337 -8.94 9.83 -13.79
N ASP A 338 -9.74 9.13 -14.60
CA ASP A 338 -11.14 9.43 -14.85
C ASP A 338 -12.12 8.68 -13.92
N GLY A 339 -11.63 7.88 -12.97
CA GLY A 339 -12.44 7.11 -12.03
C GLY A 339 -13.16 5.90 -12.62
N ARG A 340 -13.00 5.59 -13.92
CA ARG A 340 -13.82 4.58 -14.61
C ARG A 340 -13.31 3.16 -14.53
N VAL A 341 -12.04 2.96 -14.21
CA VAL A 341 -11.40 1.64 -14.24
C VAL A 341 -10.60 1.45 -12.98
N LEU A 342 -10.97 0.42 -12.21
CA LEU A 342 -10.19 -0.07 -11.09
C LEU A 342 -9.41 -1.32 -11.52
N TYR A 343 -8.10 -1.28 -11.34
CA TYR A 343 -7.20 -2.41 -11.55
C TYR A 343 -6.86 -3.03 -10.19
N ALA A 344 -7.00 -4.35 -10.07
CA ALA A 344 -6.67 -5.10 -8.86
C ALA A 344 -5.61 -6.16 -9.16
N ALA A 345 -4.44 -6.04 -8.53
CA ALA A 345 -3.36 -7.02 -8.60
C ALA A 345 -3.66 -8.18 -7.65
N THR A 346 -3.71 -9.40 -8.18
CA THR A 346 -4.16 -10.57 -7.44
C THR A 346 -3.08 -11.62 -7.25
N SER A 347 -3.22 -12.42 -6.18
CA SER A 347 -2.35 -13.57 -5.95
C SER A 347 -2.63 -14.67 -6.97
N GLY A 348 -1.69 -14.85 -7.90
CA GLY A 348 -1.61 -16.00 -8.82
C GLY A 348 -2.43 -15.92 -10.11
N GLU A 349 -3.38 -14.99 -10.22
CA GLU A 349 -4.29 -14.89 -11.37
C GLU A 349 -4.13 -13.58 -12.15
N GLY A 350 -3.03 -12.85 -11.92
CA GLY A 350 -2.74 -11.63 -12.64
C GLY A 350 -3.60 -10.45 -12.18
N VAL A 351 -4.09 -9.66 -13.14
CA VAL A 351 -4.64 -8.32 -12.91
C VAL A 351 -6.09 -8.29 -13.35
N PHE A 352 -6.98 -8.01 -12.40
CA PHE A 352 -8.38 -7.83 -12.68
C PHE A 352 -8.70 -6.38 -13.01
N ARG A 353 -9.55 -6.20 -14.01
CA ARG A 353 -10.02 -4.91 -14.49
C ARG A 353 -11.52 -4.80 -14.22
N LEU A 354 -11.90 -3.90 -13.33
CA LEU A 354 -13.29 -3.62 -13.02
C LEU A 354 -13.71 -2.30 -13.66
N LEU A 355 -14.79 -2.33 -14.43
CA LEU A 355 -15.44 -1.12 -14.95
C LEU A 355 -16.35 -0.55 -13.87
N LEU A 356 -16.15 0.71 -13.55
CA LEU A 356 -16.97 1.50 -12.64
C LEU A 356 -18.00 2.30 -13.47
N TRP A 357 -19.20 2.48 -12.92
CA TRP A 357 -20.39 2.95 -13.63
C TRP A 357 -20.64 4.45 -13.51
#